data_AF-W2D2D6-F1
#
_entry.id   AF-W2D2D6-F1
#
_cell.length_a   1.000
_cell.length_b   1.000
_cell.length_c   1.000
_cell.angle_alpha   90.00
_cell.angle_beta   90.00
_cell.angle_gamma   90.00
#
_symmetry.space_group_name_H-M   'P 1'
#
loop_
_entity.id
_entity.type
_entity.pdbx_description
1 polymer ?
#
loop_
_entity_poly.entity_id
_entity_poly.type
_entity_poly.pdbx_seq_one_letter_code
_entity_poly.pdbx_strand_id
1 'polypeptide(L)'
;AKGIHTCLDTSGQPFTRREPFFSKFAELMKYTDLLLFDLKQIDDTKHRELTGRTNRNILDCARYLSDIGKPIWVRHVLFPGVT
;
A
#
# COMPACT_ATOMS: atom_id res chain seq x y z
N ALA A 1 -6.43 12.86 -19.42
CA ALA A 1 -4.99 12.61 -19.14
C ALA A 1 -4.20 12.75 -20.45
N LYS A 2 -2.93 13.17 -20.41
CA LYS A 2 -2.07 13.33 -21.60
C LYS A 2 -1.60 11.99 -22.23
N GLY A 3 -2.32 10.89 -21.98
CA GLY A 3 -1.90 9.54 -22.39
C GLY A 3 -0.66 9.00 -21.67
N ILE A 4 -0.27 9.59 -20.54
CA ILE A 4 0.89 9.15 -19.75
C ILE A 4 0.42 8.13 -18.71
N HIS A 5 1.08 6.98 -18.67
CA HIS A 5 0.87 5.96 -17.64
C HIS A 5 1.42 6.43 -16.30
N THR A 6 0.62 6.29 -15.25
CA THR A 6 0.90 6.77 -13.89
C THR A 6 1.18 5.61 -12.96
N CYS A 7 2.23 5.73 -12.15
CA CYS A 7 2.62 4.72 -11.20
C CYS A 7 2.79 5.34 -9.81
N LEU A 8 2.11 4.77 -8.81
CA LEU A 8 2.29 5.15 -7.41
C LEU A 8 3.20 4.14 -6.71
N ASP A 9 4.37 4.60 -6.30
CA ASP A 9 5.28 3.85 -5.44
C ASP A 9 4.96 4.16 -3.96
N THR A 10 4.55 3.15 -3.20
CA THR A 10 4.09 3.37 -1.81
C THR A 10 4.26 2.16 -0.90
N SER A 11 4.34 2.44 0.41
CA SER A 11 4.24 1.45 1.49
C SER A 11 2.82 1.34 2.08
N GLY A 12 1.86 2.15 1.62
CA GLY A 12 0.48 2.12 2.11
C GLY A 12 0.28 2.61 3.57
N GLN A 13 1.33 3.02 4.27
CA GLN A 13 1.28 3.36 5.70
C GLN A 13 0.26 4.46 6.09
N PRO A 14 -0.02 5.50 5.27
CA PRO A 14 -1.03 6.50 5.63
C PRO A 14 -2.48 6.06 5.43
N PHE A 15 -2.73 4.85 4.89
CA PHE A 15 -4.07 4.42 4.54
C PHE A 15 -4.99 4.35 5.76
N THR A 16 -6.19 4.90 5.58
CA THR A 16 -7.29 4.86 6.56
C THR A 16 -8.61 4.93 5.81
N ARG A 17 -9.62 4.24 6.33
CA ARG A 17 -11.02 4.32 5.84
C ARG A 17 -11.79 5.52 6.41
N ARG A 18 -11.13 6.40 7.17
CA ARG A 18 -11.75 7.58 7.78
C ARG A 18 -11.69 8.78 6.85
N GLU A 19 -12.77 9.55 6.83
CA GLU A 19 -12.80 10.84 6.15
C GLU A 19 -12.00 11.91 6.91
N PRO A 20 -11.46 12.93 6.22
CA PRO A 20 -11.55 13.18 4.78
C PRO A 20 -10.48 12.45 3.92
N PHE A 21 -9.72 11.53 4.52
CA PHE A 21 -8.57 10.91 3.85
C PHE A 21 -8.98 9.80 2.89
N PHE A 22 -9.99 9.02 3.24
CA PHE A 22 -10.42 7.90 2.41
C PHE A 22 -10.95 8.35 1.05
N SER A 23 -11.86 9.33 1.00
CA SER A 23 -12.34 9.90 -0.27
C SER A 23 -11.21 10.45 -1.14
N LYS A 24 -10.22 11.12 -0.55
CA LYS A 24 -9.02 11.61 -1.28
C LYS A 24 -8.17 10.47 -1.83
N PHE A 25 -7.99 9.40 -1.05
CA PHE A 25 -7.27 8.21 -1.52
C PHE A 25 -8.03 7.51 -2.67
N ALA A 26 -9.34 7.34 -2.54
CA ALA A 26 -10.19 6.77 -3.58
C ALA A 26 -10.15 7.61 -4.87
N GLU A 27 -10.13 8.93 -4.75
CA GLU A 27 -9.97 9.86 -5.87
C GLU A 27 -8.58 9.70 -6.52
N LEU A 28 -7.50 9.60 -5.73
CA LEU A 28 -6.14 9.35 -6.24
C LEU A 28 -6.09 8.05 -7.07
N MET A 29 -6.81 7.01 -6.66
CA MET A 29 -6.85 5.74 -7.40
C MET A 29 -7.46 5.89 -8.79
N LYS A 30 -8.32 6.88 -9.05
CA LYS A 30 -8.84 7.14 -10.41
C LYS A 30 -7.77 7.62 -11.39
N TYR A 31 -6.69 8.20 -10.87
CA TYR A 31 -5.56 8.72 -11.66
C TYR A 31 -4.28 7.89 -11.49
N THR A 32 -4.38 6.67 -10.97
CA THR A 32 -3.25 5.76 -10.75
C THR A 32 -3.49 4.48 -11.55
N ASP A 33 -2.61 4.20 -12.51
CA ASP A 33 -2.73 3.03 -13.39
C ASP A 33 -2.11 1.77 -12.74
N LEU A 34 -0.98 1.92 -12.07
CA LEU A 34 -0.27 0.85 -11.36
C LEU A 34 0.20 1.31 -9.98
N LEU A 35 0.20 0.39 -9.00
CA LEU A 35 0.86 0.60 -7.73
C LEU A 35 2.05 -0.34 -7.57
N LEU A 36 3.22 0.19 -7.21
CA LEU A 36 4.32 -0.59 -6.65
C LEU A 36 4.13 -0.57 -5.13
N PHE A 37 3.72 -1.71 -4.57
CA PHE A 37 3.23 -1.80 -3.21
C PHE A 37 4.21 -2.57 -2.31
N ASP A 38 4.82 -1.89 -1.35
CA ASP A 38 5.74 -2.54 -0.42
C ASP A 38 4.98 -3.34 0.65
N LEU A 39 5.26 -4.63 0.72
CA LEU A 39 4.90 -5.46 1.86
C LEU A 39 6.19 -5.87 2.57
N LYS A 40 6.53 -5.12 3.62
CA LYS A 40 7.82 -5.29 4.30
C LYS A 40 7.84 -6.53 5.19
N GLN A 41 6.79 -6.77 5.94
CA GLN A 41 6.71 -7.90 6.87
C GLN A 41 5.22 -8.22 7.15
N ILE A 42 4.81 -9.49 7.08
CA ILE A 42 3.41 -9.93 7.21
C ILE A 42 2.92 -10.08 8.67
N ASP A 43 3.81 -10.46 9.57
CA ASP A 43 3.64 -10.49 11.03
C ASP A 43 3.73 -9.05 11.60
N ASP A 44 2.68 -8.61 12.28
CA ASP A 44 2.60 -7.24 12.80
C ASP A 44 3.67 -6.94 13.86
N THR A 45 4.07 -7.93 14.66
CA THR A 45 5.10 -7.75 15.70
C THR A 45 6.46 -7.52 15.05
N LYS A 46 6.85 -8.39 14.12
CA LYS A 46 8.11 -8.22 13.37
C LYS A 46 8.09 -6.97 12.49
N HIS A 47 6.93 -6.59 11.94
CA HIS A 47 6.79 -5.35 11.19
C HIS A 47 7.02 -4.11 12.07
N ARG A 48 6.52 -4.13 13.33
CA ARG A 48 6.75 -3.07 14.31
C ARG A 48 8.22 -3.00 14.70
N GLU A 49 8.87 -4.14 14.93
CA GLU A 49 10.31 -4.20 15.21
C GLU A 49 11.13 -3.61 14.04
N LEU A 50 10.77 -3.95 12.80
CA LEU A 50 11.48 -3.49 11.60
C LEU A 50 11.24 -2.02 11.25
N THR A 51 10.01 -1.52 11.39
CA THR A 51 9.59 -0.23 10.82
C THR A 51 9.13 0.79 11.86
N GLY A 52 8.95 0.37 13.12
CA GLY A 52 8.33 1.17 14.17
C GLY A 52 6.81 1.34 14.01
N ARG A 53 6.17 0.71 13.01
CA ARG A 53 4.75 0.87 12.68
C ARG A 53 4.02 -0.47 12.58
N THR A 54 2.71 -0.46 12.79
CA THR A 54 1.84 -1.62 12.51
C THR A 54 1.66 -1.82 11.01
N ASN A 55 1.50 -3.06 10.56
CA ASN A 55 1.14 -3.35 9.17
C ASN A 55 -0.38 -3.46 8.94
N ARG A 56 -1.20 -3.41 9.98
CA ARG A 56 -2.65 -3.68 9.89
C ARG A 56 -3.35 -2.79 8.87
N ASN A 57 -3.02 -1.50 8.85
CA ASN A 57 -3.62 -0.56 7.92
C ASN A 57 -3.03 -0.68 6.49
N ILE A 58 -1.78 -1.16 6.38
CA ILE A 58 -1.16 -1.49 5.09
C ILE A 58 -1.88 -2.70 4.47
N LEU A 59 -2.18 -3.72 5.28
CA LEU A 59 -2.97 -4.88 4.84
C LEU A 59 -4.43 -4.51 4.52
N ASP A 60 -5.03 -3.56 5.25
CA ASP A 60 -6.33 -3.01 4.89
C ASP A 60 -6.29 -2.25 3.55
N CYS A 61 -5.23 -1.49 3.29
CA CYS A 61 -5.00 -0.85 1.99
C CYS A 61 -4.91 -1.88 0.87
N ALA A 62 -4.11 -2.94 1.05
CA ALA A 62 -3.96 -4.01 0.08
C ALA A 62 -5.29 -4.71 -0.23
N ARG A 63 -6.11 -4.98 0.80
CA ARG A 63 -7.47 -5.52 0.62
C ARG A 63 -8.36 -4.56 -0.17
N TYR A 64 -8.40 -3.28 0.21
CA TYR A 64 -9.18 -2.28 -0.51
C TYR A 64 -8.77 -2.16 -1.98
N LEU A 65 -7.47 -2.16 -2.28
CA LEU A 65 -6.97 -2.13 -3.66
C LEU A 65 -7.40 -3.36 -4.46
N SER A 66 -7.40 -4.53 -3.82
CA SER A 66 -7.94 -5.76 -4.40
C SER A 66 -9.44 -5.67 -4.65
N ASP A 67 -10.22 -5.13 -3.70
CA ASP A 67 -11.68 -5.00 -3.79
C ASP A 67 -12.09 -4.12 -4.99
N ILE A 68 -11.31 -3.07 -5.28
CA ILE A 68 -11.55 -2.16 -6.42
C ILE A 68 -10.85 -2.62 -7.71
N GLY A 69 -10.20 -3.78 -7.71
CA GLY A 69 -9.53 -4.35 -8.88
C GLY A 69 -8.33 -3.54 -9.37
N LYS A 70 -7.63 -2.82 -8.48
CA LYS A 70 -6.47 -2.02 -8.89
C LYS A 70 -5.25 -2.89 -9.17
N PRO A 71 -4.54 -2.68 -10.29
CA PRO A 71 -3.28 -3.37 -10.55
C PRO A 71 -2.23 -3.00 -9.51
N ILE A 72 -1.68 -4.02 -8.85
CA ILE A 72 -0.59 -3.87 -7.89
C ILE A 72 0.56 -4.82 -8.24
N TRP A 73 1.79 -4.36 -8.06
CA TRP A 73 2.98 -5.19 -7.98
C TRP A 73 3.47 -5.19 -6.54
N VAL A 74 3.33 -6.32 -5.86
CA VAL A 74 3.86 -6.47 -4.50
C VAL A 74 5.37 -6.55 -4.57
N ARG A 75 6.04 -5.68 -3.82
CA ARG A 75 7.49 -5.69 -3.65
C ARG A 75 7.82 -6.12 -2.23
N HIS A 76 8.70 -7.10 -2.13
CA HIS A 76 9.16 -7.64 -0.87
C HIS A 76 10.68 -7.62 -0.84
N VAL A 77 11.24 -6.96 0.17
CA VAL A 77 12.69 -6.91 0.37
C VAL A 77 13.08 -8.12 1.19
N LEU A 78 13.94 -8.98 0.63
CA LEU A 78 14.53 -10.10 1.35
C LEU A 78 15.76 -9.61 2.12
N PHE A 79 15.74 -9.76 3.45
CA PHE A 79 16.85 -9.37 4.31
C PHE A 79 17.11 -10.49 5.33
N PRO A 80 18.29 -11.13 5.30
CA PRO A 80 18.58 -12.28 6.15
C PRO A 80 18.27 -12.04 7.63
N GLY A 81 17.48 -12.94 8.21
CA GLY A 81 17.11 -12.89 9.64
C GLY A 81 15.95 -11.95 9.98
N VAL A 82 15.42 -11.20 9.01
CA VAL A 82 14.30 -10.26 9.22
C VAL A 82 13.09 -10.64 8.36
N THR A 83 13.33 -10.85 7.06
CA THR A 83 12.33 -11.18 6.02
C THR A 83 12.87 -12.25 5.10
#